data_AF-A0A8H4US67-F1
#
_entry.id   AF-A0A8H4US67-F1
#
_cell.length_a   1.000
_cell.length_b   1.000
_cell.length_c   1.000
_cell.angle_alpha   90.00
_cell.angle_beta   90.00
_cell.angle_gamma   90.00
#
_symmetry.space_group_name_H-M   'P 1'
#
loop_
_entity.id
_entity.type
_entity.pdbx_description
1 polymer ?
#
loop_
_entity_poly.entity_id
_entity_poly.type
_entity_poly.pdbx_seq_one_letter_code
_entity_poly.pdbx_strand_id
1 'polypeptide(L)'
;MICDGVTVIAVEAMFAEIGGAFGLTVAAATWQEVFPVKLAEYLPSEELPNLLSIYSELPVQLDYPLGSPARLAIQHAYADAQINLLIAGTAILPAGLVATLVWGDVRVDSIKQVKGHVV
;
A
#
# COMPACT_ATOMS: atom_id res chain seq x y z
N MET A 1 -8.20 -13.42 -31.95
CA MET A 1 -7.24 -12.29 -31.94
C MET A 1 -7.54 -11.23 -30.88
N ILE A 2 -8.77 -10.71 -30.75
CA ILE A 2 -9.10 -9.79 -29.63
C ILE A 2 -9.30 -10.55 -28.29
N CYS A 3 -9.93 -11.73 -28.31
CA CYS A 3 -10.21 -12.51 -27.10
C CYS A 3 -8.94 -13.05 -26.40
N ASP A 4 -7.88 -13.34 -27.15
CA ASP A 4 -6.65 -13.95 -26.62
C ASP A 4 -5.90 -12.98 -25.68
N GLY A 5 -5.88 -11.68 -26.02
CA GLY A 5 -5.27 -10.64 -25.19
C GLY A 5 -6.03 -10.40 -23.87
N VAL A 6 -7.36 -10.52 -23.88
CA VAL A 6 -8.20 -10.32 -22.68
C VAL A 6 -7.91 -11.40 -21.62
N THR A 7 -7.63 -12.64 -22.05
CA THR A 7 -7.30 -13.71 -21.10
C THR A 7 -5.97 -13.47 -20.39
N VAL A 8 -4.97 -12.95 -21.09
CA VAL A 8 -3.65 -12.63 -20.49
C VAL A 8 -3.77 -11.49 -19.48
N ILE A 9 -4.49 -10.42 -19.83
CA ILE A 9 -4.72 -9.27 -18.93
C ILE A 9 -5.55 -9.68 -17.71
N ALA A 10 -6.52 -10.59 -17.87
CA ALA A 10 -7.31 -11.08 -16.74
C ALA A 10 -6.45 -11.87 -15.73
N VAL A 11 -5.52 -12.70 -16.23
CA VAL A 11 -4.57 -13.43 -15.38
C VAL A 11 -3.61 -12.47 -14.69
N GLU A 12 -3.10 -11.46 -15.40
CA GLU A 12 -2.26 -10.41 -14.82
C GLU A 12 -2.98 -9.66 -13.69
N ALA A 13 -4.22 -9.21 -13.94
CA ALA A 13 -5.03 -8.50 -12.96
C ALA A 13 -5.27 -9.34 -11.70
N MET A 14 -5.50 -10.65 -11.83
CA MET A 14 -5.62 -11.55 -10.67
C MET A 14 -4.38 -11.51 -9.78
N PHE A 15 -3.17 -11.52 -10.36
CA PHE A 15 -1.93 -11.39 -9.56
C PHE A 15 -1.78 -9.99 -8.94
N ALA A 16 -2.21 -8.94 -9.64
CA ALA A 16 -2.22 -7.59 -9.10
C ALA A 16 -3.13 -7.47 -7.86
N GLU A 17 -4.32 -8.09 -7.88
CA GLU A 17 -5.24 -8.13 -6.74
C GLU A 17 -4.64 -8.87 -5.54
N ILE A 18 -3.93 -9.99 -5.78
CA ILE A 18 -3.21 -10.72 -4.73
C ILE A 18 -2.16 -9.80 -4.09
N GLY A 19 -1.34 -9.13 -4.91
CA GLY A 19 -0.35 -8.16 -4.44
C GLY A 19 -0.99 -7.01 -3.64
N GLY A 20 -2.13 -6.50 -4.12
CA GLY A 20 -2.92 -5.47 -3.44
C GLY A 20 -3.40 -5.91 -2.06
N ALA A 21 -3.93 -7.14 -1.93
CA ALA A 21 -4.37 -7.68 -0.65
C ALA A 21 -3.22 -7.80 0.37
N PHE A 22 -2.03 -8.24 -0.08
CA PHE A 22 -0.84 -8.27 0.77
C PHE A 22 -0.42 -6.86 1.21
N GLY A 23 -0.39 -5.90 0.27
CA GLY A 23 -0.05 -4.52 0.55
C GLY A 23 -1.00 -3.88 1.59
N LEU A 24 -2.30 -4.10 1.43
CA LEU A 24 -3.31 -3.62 2.39
C LEU A 24 -3.13 -4.23 3.78
N THR A 25 -2.80 -5.52 3.86
CA THR A 25 -2.56 -6.19 5.15
C THR A 25 -1.35 -5.60 5.87
N VAL A 26 -0.23 -5.41 5.17
CA VAL A 26 0.97 -4.78 5.74
C VAL A 26 0.70 -3.34 6.15
N ALA A 27 -0.04 -2.59 5.32
CA ALA A 27 -0.42 -1.22 5.63
C ALA A 27 -1.29 -1.12 6.88
N ALA A 28 -2.30 -2.00 7.02
CA ALA A 28 -3.17 -2.05 8.18
C ALA A 28 -2.38 -2.40 9.46
N ALA A 29 -1.52 -3.41 9.41
CA ALA A 29 -0.67 -3.79 10.54
C ALA A 29 0.27 -2.65 10.95
N THR A 30 0.94 -2.02 9.98
CA THR A 30 1.83 -0.88 10.24
C THR A 30 1.08 0.30 10.85
N TRP A 31 -0.12 0.60 10.35
CA TRP A 31 -0.96 1.66 10.88
C TRP A 31 -1.33 1.42 12.35
N GLN A 32 -1.77 0.21 12.68
CA GLN A 32 -2.18 -0.18 14.03
C GLN A 32 -1.03 -0.15 15.05
N GLU A 33 0.20 -0.43 14.62
CA GLU A 33 1.37 -0.41 15.50
C GLU A 33 1.99 0.99 15.64
N VAL A 34 2.02 1.78 14.56
CA VAL A 34 2.76 3.05 14.56
C VAL A 34 1.89 4.22 14.99
N PHE A 35 0.73 4.39 14.38
CA PHE A 35 -0.05 5.61 14.53
C PHE A 35 -0.54 5.86 15.97
N PRO A 36 -1.15 4.90 16.71
CA PRO A 36 -1.59 5.17 18.08
C PRO A 36 -0.43 5.39 19.06
N VAL A 37 0.72 4.74 18.84
CA VAL A 37 1.93 4.93 19.65
C VAL A 37 2.47 6.35 19.47
N LYS A 38 2.62 6.80 18.21
CA LYS A 38 3.08 8.16 17.90
C LYS A 38 2.08 9.23 18.33
N LEU A 39 0.80 8.94 18.22
CA LEU A 39 -0.24 9.82 18.71
C LEU A 39 -0.14 10.01 20.24
N ALA A 40 0.11 8.95 21.00
CA ALA A 40 0.35 9.02 22.45
C ALA A 40 1.59 9.84 22.81
N GLU A 41 2.65 9.74 22.02
CA GLU A 41 3.91 10.46 22.24
C GLU A 41 3.75 11.98 22.03
N TYR A 42 2.95 12.40 21.06
CA TYR A 42 2.83 13.80 20.67
C TYR A 42 1.64 14.53 21.29
N LEU A 43 0.59 13.82 21.71
CA LEU A 43 -0.58 14.44 22.32
C LEU A 43 -0.20 15.18 23.61
N PRO A 44 -0.76 16.39 23.84
CA PRO A 44 -0.63 17.04 25.14
C PRO A 44 -1.33 16.21 26.22
N SER A 45 -0.83 16.30 27.45
CA SER A 45 -1.34 15.50 28.59
C SER A 45 -2.84 15.64 28.84
N GLU A 46 -3.40 16.80 28.48
CA GLU A 46 -4.83 17.11 28.61
C GLU A 46 -5.70 16.29 27.65
N GLU A 47 -5.16 15.88 26.50
CA GLU A 47 -5.88 15.16 25.44
C GLU A 47 -5.55 13.66 25.39
N LEU A 48 -4.59 13.19 26.17
CA LEU A 48 -4.30 11.76 26.32
C LEU A 48 -5.53 10.89 26.67
N PRO A 49 -6.48 11.34 27.52
CA PRO A 49 -7.71 10.58 27.76
C PRO A 49 -8.56 10.37 26.49
N ASN A 50 -8.45 11.28 25.52
CA ASN A 50 -9.20 11.24 24.26
C ASN A 50 -8.48 10.44 23.17
N LEU A 51 -7.30 9.87 23.45
CA LEU A 51 -6.45 9.20 22.47
C LEU A 51 -7.20 8.16 21.64
N LEU A 52 -8.00 7.30 22.27
CA LEU A 52 -8.73 6.25 21.56
C LEU A 52 -9.77 6.84 20.60
N SER A 53 -10.49 7.87 21.03
CA SER A 53 -11.49 8.56 20.21
C SER A 53 -10.85 9.27 19.02
N ILE A 54 -9.72 9.95 19.25
CA ILE A 54 -8.93 10.59 18.20
C ILE A 54 -8.39 9.54 17.22
N TYR A 55 -7.94 8.39 17.71
CA TYR A 55 -7.45 7.29 16.89
C TYR A 55 -8.55 6.68 15.99
N SER A 56 -9.73 6.42 16.55
CA SER A 56 -10.80 5.69 15.86
C SER A 56 -11.62 6.55 14.91
N GLU A 57 -11.72 7.86 15.15
CA GLU A 57 -12.67 8.72 14.45
C GLU A 57 -12.01 9.92 13.78
N LEU A 58 -11.99 9.92 12.44
CA LEU A 58 -11.52 11.07 11.65
C LEU A 58 -12.31 12.37 11.93
N PRO A 59 -13.65 12.36 12.12
CA PRO A 59 -14.37 13.59 12.48
C PRO A 59 -13.85 14.25 13.76
N VAL A 60 -13.49 13.45 14.78
CA VAL A 60 -12.92 13.95 16.04
C VAL A 60 -11.57 14.62 15.79
N GLN A 61 -10.72 14.03 14.95
CA GLN A 61 -9.44 14.63 14.57
C GLN A 61 -9.62 15.98 13.84
N LEU A 62 -10.67 16.08 13.02
CA LEU A 62 -10.96 17.27 12.22
C LEU A 62 -11.60 18.41 13.03
N ASP A 63 -12.23 18.10 14.17
CA ASP A 63 -12.87 19.06 15.06
C ASP A 63 -11.85 19.96 15.78
N TYR A 64 -10.64 19.45 16.03
CA TYR A 64 -9.57 20.25 16.64
C TYR A 64 -9.17 21.44 15.75
N PRO A 65 -9.10 22.67 16.29
CA PRO A 65 -8.73 23.84 15.51
C PRO A 65 -7.37 23.69 14.83
N LEU A 66 -7.26 24.18 13.59
CA LEU A 66 -5.99 24.23 12.86
C LEU A 66 -4.96 25.04 13.64
N GLY A 67 -3.75 24.48 13.79
CA GLY A 67 -2.66 25.11 14.56
C GLY A 67 -2.74 24.88 16.07
N SER A 68 -3.78 24.23 16.60
CA SER A 68 -3.81 23.81 18.00
C SER A 68 -2.73 22.74 18.27
N PRO A 69 -2.22 22.64 19.53
CA PRO A 69 -1.23 21.61 19.88
C PRO A 69 -1.69 20.19 19.57
N ALA A 70 -2.96 19.87 19.85
CA ALA A 70 -3.55 18.57 19.51
C ALA A 70 -3.60 18.33 18.00
N ARG A 71 -4.01 19.32 17.20
CA ARG A 71 -4.06 19.20 15.74
C ARG A 71 -2.67 19.06 15.11
N LEU A 72 -1.66 19.70 15.67
CA LEU A 72 -0.26 19.52 15.24
C LEU A 72 0.26 18.13 15.64
N ALA A 73 -0.03 17.66 16.86
CA ALA A 73 0.33 16.32 17.31
C ALA A 73 -0.25 15.22 16.40
N ILE A 74 -1.53 15.33 16.04
CA ILE A 74 -2.18 14.40 15.10
C ILE A 74 -1.45 14.41 13.75
N GLN A 75 -1.15 15.59 13.18
CA GLN A 75 -0.42 15.70 11.91
C GLN A 75 0.98 15.08 11.96
N HIS A 76 1.70 15.28 13.06
CA HIS A 76 3.00 14.65 13.28
C HIS A 76 2.90 13.12 13.36
N ALA A 77 1.91 12.59 14.08
CA ALA A 77 1.66 11.15 14.12
C ALA A 77 1.31 10.58 12.73
N TYR A 78 0.54 11.31 11.92
CA TYR A 78 0.27 10.94 10.52
C TYR A 78 1.54 10.91 9.67
N ALA A 79 2.40 11.92 9.80
CA ALA A 79 3.65 11.99 9.04
C ALA A 79 4.54 10.77 9.32
N ASP A 80 4.69 10.38 10.59
CA ASP A 80 5.47 9.21 10.97
C ASP A 80 4.85 7.90 10.47
N ALA A 81 3.52 7.75 10.57
CA ALA A 81 2.82 6.59 10.04
C ALA A 81 3.00 6.48 8.52
N GLN A 82 2.87 7.60 7.79
CA GLN A 82 3.03 7.64 6.33
C GLN A 82 4.47 7.34 5.89
N ILE A 83 5.48 7.83 6.61
CA ILE A 83 6.88 7.51 6.33
C ILE A 83 7.12 6.00 6.47
N ASN A 84 6.60 5.38 7.53
CA ASN A 84 6.73 3.93 7.73
C ASN A 84 6.01 3.13 6.64
N LEU A 85 4.82 3.56 6.23
CA LEU A 85 4.10 2.96 5.10
C LEU A 85 4.87 3.09 3.79
N LEU A 86 5.52 4.23 3.54
CA LEU A 86 6.34 4.45 2.36
C LEU A 86 7.58 3.55 2.36
N ILE A 87 8.24 3.39 3.51
CA ILE A 87 9.37 2.47 3.65
C ILE A 87 8.93 1.04 3.35
N ALA A 88 7.82 0.58 3.94
CA ALA A 88 7.27 -0.76 3.69
C ALA A 88 6.93 -0.96 2.20
N GLY A 89 6.29 0.02 1.56
CA GLY A 89 5.92 -0.04 0.15
C GLY A 89 7.11 0.02 -0.81
N THR A 90 8.16 0.76 -0.49
CA THR A 90 9.35 0.86 -1.36
C THR A 90 10.32 -0.30 -1.19
N ALA A 91 10.34 -0.95 -0.02
CA ALA A 91 11.21 -2.09 0.28
C ALA A 91 10.95 -3.32 -0.62
N ILE A 92 9.75 -3.47 -1.18
CA ILE A 92 9.40 -4.58 -2.09
C ILE A 92 9.85 -4.35 -3.54
N LEU A 93 10.04 -3.09 -3.95
CA LEU A 93 10.33 -2.73 -5.35
C LEU A 93 11.64 -3.37 -5.89
N PRO A 94 12.74 -3.46 -5.11
CA PRO A 94 13.94 -4.15 -5.56
C PRO A 94 13.69 -5.63 -5.89
N ALA A 95 12.78 -6.31 -5.18
CA ALA A 95 12.45 -7.70 -5.48
C ALA A 95 11.79 -7.83 -6.86
N GLY A 96 10.91 -6.90 -7.22
CA GLY A 96 10.34 -6.80 -8.56
C GLY A 96 11.40 -6.55 -9.63
N LEU A 97 12.36 -5.67 -9.35
CA LEU A 97 13.47 -5.40 -10.27
C LEU A 97 14.37 -6.63 -10.47
N VAL A 98 14.70 -7.36 -9.40
CA VAL A 98 15.49 -8.59 -9.51
C VAL A 98 14.72 -9.65 -10.30
N ALA A 99 13.41 -9.80 -10.06
CA ALA A 99 12.58 -10.75 -10.79
C ALA A 99 12.56 -10.47 -12.30
N THR A 100 12.49 -9.20 -12.72
CA THR A 100 12.55 -8.84 -14.13
C THR A 100 13.94 -9.02 -14.73
N LEU A 101 15.02 -8.79 -13.97
CA LEU A 101 16.39 -9.03 -14.43
C LEU A 101 16.73 -10.51 -14.61
N VAL A 102 16.11 -11.39 -13.80
CA VAL A 102 16.28 -12.86 -13.90
C VAL A 102 15.42 -13.47 -15.01
N TRP A 103 14.46 -12.72 -15.54
CA TRP A 103 13.59 -13.19 -16.63
C TRP A 103 14.44 -13.56 -17.86
N GLY A 104 14.39 -14.83 -18.24
CA GLY A 104 15.18 -15.34 -19.37
C GLY A 104 14.66 -14.79 -20.70
N ASP A 105 15.58 -14.42 -21.60
CA ASP A 105 15.22 -13.97 -22.94
C ASP A 105 14.55 -15.11 -23.72
N VAL A 106 13.23 -15.02 -23.89
CA VAL A 106 12.45 -15.99 -24.66
C VAL A 106 12.37 -15.49 -26.09
N ARG A 107 13.19 -16.08 -26.96
CA ARG A 107 13.14 -15.89 -28.41
C ARG A 107 11.83 -16.42 -28.98
N VAL A 108 10.88 -15.53 -29.21
CA VAL A 108 9.54 -15.87 -29.74
C VAL A 108 9.58 -16.17 -31.25
N ASP A 109 10.63 -15.74 -31.95
CA ASP A 109 10.85 -15.92 -33.38
C ASP A 109 11.21 -17.36 -33.78
N SER A 110 11.82 -18.13 -32.86
CA SER A 110 12.15 -19.55 -33.08
C SER A 110 10.99 -20.49 -32.77
N ILE A 111 9.89 -19.99 -32.21
CA ILE A 111 8.70 -20.78 -31.90
C ILE A 111 7.89 -20.96 -33.19
N LYS A 112 7.87 -22.17 -33.73
CA LYS A 112 7.12 -22.50 -34.95
C LYS A 112 5.63 -22.35 -34.70
N GLN A 113 5.07 -21.19 -35.06
CA GLN A 113 3.63 -20.92 -34.97
C GLN A 113 2.88 -21.97 -35.80
N VAL A 114 2.23 -22.92 -35.14
CA VAL A 114 1.33 -23.85 -35.82
C VAL A 114 0.17 -23.05 -36.39
N LYS A 115 0.17 -22.84 -37.71
CA LYS A 115 -0.99 -22.31 -38.44
C LYS A 115 -2.08 -23.38 -38.43
N GLY A 116 -2.78 -23.52 -37.30
CA GLY A 116 -4.07 -24.17 -37.27
C GLY A 116 -5.01 -23.38 -38.17
N HIS A 117 -5.51 -24.02 -39.22
CA HIS A 117 -6.57 -23.46 -40.06
C HIS A 117 -7.81 -23.27 -39.17
N VAL A 118 -8.14 -22.03 -38.85
CA VAL A 118 -9.41 -21.67 -38.24
C VAL A 118 -10.41 -21.61 -39.39
N VAL A 119 -11.31 -22.61 -39.46
CA VAL A 119 -12.59 -22.46 -40.15
C VAL A 119 -13.59 -21.77 -39.25
#